data_AF-A0A9E3NPW2-F1
#
_entry.id   AF-A0A9E3NPW2-F1
#
_cell.length_a   1.000
_cell.length_b   1.000
_cell.length_c   1.000
_cell.angle_alpha   90.00
_cell.angle_beta   90.00
_cell.angle_gamma   90.00
#
_symmetry.space_group_name_H-M   'P 1'
#
loop_
_entity.id
_entity.type
_entity.pdbx_description
1 polymer ?
#
loop_
_entity_poly.entity_id
_entity_poly.type
_entity_poly.pdbx_seq_one_letter_code
_entity_poly.pdbx_strand_id
1 'polypeptide(L)'
;MDGTHVYRGRLFIEARDCLGTTSSVDVIEGDEPANDCPAKCVAQRRAEGGRAIYVSTTCGAAPLDFDLSGSDPACPAALAAHTRNDTCSSDGGSSNPIVDASME
;
A
#
# COMPACT_ATOMS: atom_id res chain seq x y z
N MET A 1 -4.20 -14.54 -25.27
CA MET A 1 -4.94 -13.32 -24.90
C MET A 1 -3.98 -12.55 -24.03
N ASP A 2 -3.35 -11.54 -24.60
CA ASP A 2 -2.52 -10.58 -23.90
C ASP A 2 -3.49 -9.64 -23.18
N GLY A 3 -3.97 -10.08 -22.01
CA GLY A 3 -4.81 -9.27 -21.13
C GLY A 3 -3.96 -8.25 -20.40
N THR A 4 -4.57 -7.14 -19.99
CA THR A 4 -3.98 -6.19 -19.05
C THR A 4 -4.92 -6.01 -17.88
N HIS A 5 -4.40 -5.94 -16.67
CA HIS A 5 -5.19 -5.72 -15.46
C HIS A 5 -4.61 -4.59 -14.61
N VAL A 6 -5.45 -4.04 -13.73
CA VAL A 6 -5.04 -2.99 -12.82
C VAL A 6 -4.41 -3.60 -11.57
N TYR A 7 -3.17 -3.24 -11.29
CA TYR A 7 -2.55 -3.49 -9.99
C TYR A 7 -3.13 -2.53 -8.96
N ARG A 8 -3.72 -3.06 -7.89
CA ARG A 8 -4.40 -2.27 -6.87
C ARG A 8 -3.57 -2.21 -5.60
N GLY A 9 -3.65 -1.09 -4.91
CA GLY A 9 -2.98 -0.91 -3.62
C GLY A 9 -3.53 0.28 -2.86
N ARG A 10 -3.23 0.32 -1.57
CA ARG A 10 -3.56 1.43 -0.68
C ARG A 10 -2.29 2.18 -0.34
N LEU A 11 -2.24 3.47 -0.67
CA LEU A 11 -1.08 4.32 -0.38
C LEU A 11 -0.92 4.50 1.13
N PHE A 12 0.27 4.26 1.68
CA PHE A 12 0.59 4.57 3.06
C PHE A 12 0.98 6.04 3.20
N ILE A 13 0.29 6.75 4.09
CA ILE A 13 0.56 8.15 4.41
C ILE A 13 1.42 8.18 5.67
N GLU A 14 2.74 8.16 5.51
CA GLU A 14 3.71 8.11 6.63
C GLU A 14 3.45 9.19 7.68
N ALA A 15 3.09 10.40 7.26
CA ALA A 15 2.80 11.53 8.15
C ALA A 15 1.58 11.32 9.07
N ARG A 16 0.72 10.34 8.79
CA ARG A 16 -0.51 10.04 9.53
C ARG A 16 -0.60 8.59 10.02
N ASP A 17 0.40 7.77 9.72
CA ASP A 17 0.45 6.33 10.00
C ASP A 17 -0.81 5.56 9.56
N CYS A 18 -1.39 5.92 8.41
CA CYS A 18 -2.63 5.30 7.93
C CYS A 18 -2.58 5.03 6.43
N LEU A 19 -3.48 4.18 5.95
CA LEU A 19 -3.61 3.88 4.53
C LEU A 19 -4.68 4.76 3.90
N GLY A 20 -4.43 5.25 2.69
CA GLY A 20 -5.45 5.80 1.82
C GLY A 20 -6.48 4.76 1.40
N THR A 21 -7.42 5.21 0.57
CA THR A 21 -8.38 4.34 -0.10
C THR A 21 -7.67 3.47 -1.15
N THR A 22 -8.27 2.32 -1.46
CA THR A 22 -7.80 1.46 -2.54
C THR A 22 -7.79 2.25 -3.84
N SER A 23 -6.63 2.32 -4.47
CA SER A 23 -6.40 3.07 -5.70
C SER A 23 -5.75 2.18 -6.75
N SER A 24 -5.95 2.53 -8.01
CA SER A 24 -5.20 1.98 -9.13
C SER A 24 -3.77 2.46 -9.03
N VAL A 25 -2.84 1.54 -8.82
CA VAL A 25 -1.41 1.84 -8.69
C VAL A 25 -0.76 1.86 -10.06
N ASP A 26 -1.02 0.83 -10.88
CA ASP A 26 -0.53 0.73 -12.26
C ASP A 26 -1.38 -0.27 -13.08
N VAL A 27 -1.09 -0.43 -14.37
CA VAL A 27 -1.66 -1.44 -15.27
C VAL A 27 -0.56 -2.38 -15.74
N ILE A 28 -0.74 -3.68 -15.52
CA ILE A 28 0.24 -4.71 -15.86
C ILE A 28 -0.30 -5.66 -16.91
N GLU A 29 0.60 -6.17 -17.75
CA GLU A 29 0.29 -7.25 -18.68
C GLU A 29 0.10 -8.57 -17.93
N GLY A 30 -0.90 -9.35 -18.36
CA GLY A 30 -1.30 -10.61 -17.76
C GLY A 30 -2.79 -10.66 -17.43
N ASP A 31 -3.25 -11.88 -17.14
CA ASP A 31 -4.61 -12.13 -16.67
C ASP A 31 -4.88 -11.44 -15.33
N GLU A 32 -6.14 -11.06 -15.06
CA GLU A 32 -6.47 -10.36 -13.81
C GLU A 32 -6.26 -11.31 -12.62
N PRO A 33 -5.34 -11.00 -11.70
CA PRO A 33 -5.09 -11.85 -10.56
C PRO A 33 -6.17 -11.67 -9.48
N ALA A 34 -6.31 -12.68 -8.63
CA ALA A 34 -7.12 -12.57 -7.42
C ALA A 34 -6.59 -11.43 -6.50
N ASN A 35 -7.47 -10.83 -5.71
CA ASN A 35 -7.14 -9.70 -4.82
C ASN A 35 -7.24 -10.05 -3.32
N ASP A 36 -7.18 -11.34 -2.99
CA ASP A 36 -7.30 -11.90 -1.64
C ASP A 36 -5.98 -12.50 -1.13
N CYS A 37 -4.85 -12.14 -1.74
CA CYS A 37 -3.54 -12.58 -1.26
C CYS A 37 -3.14 -11.85 0.02
N PRO A 38 -2.23 -12.45 0.83
CA PRO A 38 -1.65 -11.78 1.99
C PRO A 38 -1.11 -10.40 1.60
N ALA A 39 -1.42 -9.40 2.43
CA ALA A 39 -0.98 -8.03 2.20
C ALA A 39 0.55 -7.95 2.08
N LYS A 40 1.01 -7.33 1.01
CA LYS A 40 2.42 -7.07 0.74
C LYS A 40 2.68 -5.57 0.73
N CYS A 41 3.81 -5.18 1.30
CA CYS A 41 4.33 -3.85 1.12
C CYS A 41 5.00 -3.75 -0.25
N VAL A 42 4.68 -2.69 -0.99
CA VAL A 42 5.20 -2.39 -2.32
C VAL A 42 5.75 -0.97 -2.29
N ALA A 43 7.05 -0.80 -2.50
CA ALA A 43 7.66 0.52 -2.58
C ALA A 43 7.88 0.92 -4.04
N GLN A 44 7.11 1.90 -4.52
CA GLN A 44 7.32 2.51 -5.82
C GLN A 44 8.44 3.54 -5.73
N ARG A 45 9.44 3.45 -6.59
CA ARG A 45 10.44 4.54 -6.68
C ARG A 45 9.85 5.67 -7.52
N ARG A 46 10.14 6.91 -7.16
CA ARG A 46 9.77 8.07 -8.00
C ARG A 46 11.00 8.63 -8.67
N ALA A 47 10.85 9.06 -9.92
CA ALA A 47 11.94 9.64 -10.72
C ALA A 47 12.57 10.87 -10.03
N GLU A 48 11.81 11.58 -9.20
CA GLU A 48 12.25 12.74 -8.41
C GLU A 48 13.05 12.41 -7.13
N GLY A 49 13.44 11.14 -6.93
CA GLY A 49 14.30 10.72 -5.80
C GLY A 49 13.54 10.40 -4.51
N GLY A 50 12.21 10.30 -4.58
CA GLY A 50 11.35 9.84 -3.50
C GLY A 50 10.86 8.41 -3.67
N ARG A 51 10.03 7.96 -2.73
CA ARG A 51 9.33 6.68 -2.81
C ARG A 51 7.90 6.81 -2.31
N ALA A 52 7.01 5.99 -2.85
CA ALA A 52 5.65 5.86 -2.36
C ALA A 52 5.43 4.42 -1.91
N ILE A 53 4.92 4.25 -0.69
CA ILE A 53 4.70 2.95 -0.09
C ILE A 53 3.24 2.59 -0.27
N TYR A 54 2.98 1.42 -0.83
CA TYR A 54 1.65 0.88 -1.02
C TYR A 54 1.52 -0.42 -0.25
N VAL A 55 0.30 -0.75 0.16
CA VAL A 55 -0.06 -2.10 0.60
C VAL A 55 -1.01 -2.69 -0.42
N SER A 56 -0.61 -3.81 -1.01
CA SER A 56 -1.40 -4.54 -2.00
C SER A 56 -1.73 -5.94 -1.52
N THR A 57 -2.97 -6.37 -1.76
CA THR A 57 -3.43 -7.77 -1.59
C THR A 57 -3.59 -8.46 -2.95
N THR A 58 -3.12 -7.83 -4.03
CA THR A 58 -3.15 -8.38 -5.38
C THR A 58 -2.17 -9.55 -5.47
N CYS A 59 -2.68 -10.70 -5.90
CA CYS A 59 -1.87 -11.87 -6.20
C CYS A 59 -1.01 -11.61 -7.44
N GLY A 60 0.18 -12.22 -7.53
CA GLY A 60 1.05 -12.08 -8.70
C GLY A 60 2.19 -11.07 -8.52
N ALA A 61 2.83 -10.75 -9.64
CA ALA A 61 3.98 -9.86 -9.69
C ALA A 61 3.52 -8.39 -9.71
N ALA A 62 4.23 -7.53 -8.98
CA ALA A 62 4.06 -6.09 -9.09
C ALA A 62 4.75 -5.56 -10.37
N PRO A 63 4.42 -4.33 -10.80
CA PRO A 63 5.09 -3.71 -11.95
C PRO A 63 6.60 -3.55 -11.71
N LEU A 64 7.39 -3.44 -12.79
CA LEU A 64 8.86 -3.44 -12.76
C LEU A 64 9.49 -2.36 -11.85
N ASP A 65 8.81 -1.24 -11.64
CA ASP A 65 9.32 -0.12 -10.83
C ASP A 65 9.06 -0.28 -9.32
N PHE A 66 8.37 -1.36 -8.93
CA PHE A 66 7.99 -1.61 -7.54
C PHE A 66 8.97 -2.57 -6.87
N ASP A 67 9.51 -2.15 -5.73
CA ASP A 67 10.24 -3.02 -4.82
C ASP A 67 9.27 -3.79 -3.92
N LEU A 68 9.31 -5.11 -4.04
CA LEU A 68 8.54 -6.07 -3.26
C LEU A 68 9.34 -6.70 -2.11
N SER A 69 10.59 -6.29 -1.93
CA SER A 69 11.49 -6.93 -0.96
C SER A 69 11.04 -6.69 0.49
N GLY A 70 10.24 -5.65 0.72
CA GLY A 70 9.87 -5.21 2.06
C GLY A 70 11.02 -4.56 2.82
N SER A 71 12.12 -4.21 2.14
CA SER A 71 13.30 -3.60 2.78
C SER A 71 13.07 -2.13 3.18
N ASP A 72 11.96 -1.53 2.76
CA ASP A 72 11.65 -0.17 3.12
C ASP A 72 11.38 -0.03 4.62
N PRO A 73 11.99 0.94 5.32
CA PRO A 73 11.75 1.12 6.74
C PRO A 73 10.29 1.47 7.07
N ALA A 74 9.50 1.97 6.12
CA ALA A 74 8.08 2.26 6.32
C ALA A 74 7.16 1.04 6.09
N CYS A 75 7.66 -0.07 5.56
CA CYS A 75 6.86 -1.27 5.32
C CYS A 75 6.22 -1.87 6.59
N PRO A 76 6.92 -1.99 7.74
CA PRO A 76 6.30 -2.49 8.97
C PRO A 76 5.10 -1.65 9.41
N ALA A 77 5.22 -0.32 9.34
CA ALA A 77 4.15 0.60 9.71
C ALA A 77 2.97 0.52 8.73
N ALA A 78 3.24 0.45 7.43
CA ALA A 78 2.21 0.29 6.40
C ALA A 78 1.41 -1.02 6.57
N LEU A 79 2.10 -2.14 6.82
CA LEU A 79 1.46 -3.43 7.07
C LEU A 79 0.68 -3.43 8.39
N ALA A 80 1.19 -2.79 9.44
CA ALA A 80 0.46 -2.64 10.69
C ALA A 80 -0.83 -1.82 10.49
N ALA A 81 -0.78 -0.71 9.74
CA ALA A 81 -1.96 0.06 9.37
C ALA A 81 -2.97 -0.77 8.57
N HIS A 82 -2.51 -1.66 7.67
CA HIS A 82 -3.38 -2.62 6.99
C HIS A 82 -4.06 -3.59 7.96
N THR A 83 -3.31 -4.18 8.90
CA THR A 83 -3.86 -5.10 9.91
C THR A 83 -4.90 -4.43 10.80
N ARG A 84 -4.70 -3.16 11.15
CA ARG A 84 -5.70 -2.34 11.87
C ARG A 84 -6.89 -1.94 11.01
N ASN A 85 -6.85 -2.22 9.70
CA ASN A 85 -7.74 -1.65 8.70
C ASN A 85 -7.86 -0.11 8.83
N ASP A 86 -6.71 0.52 9.06
CA ASP A 86 -6.63 1.94 9.38
C ASP A 86 -6.63 2.78 8.11
N THR A 87 -7.70 3.55 7.91
CA THR A 87 -7.92 4.33 6.70
C THR A 87 -7.87 5.81 7.02
N CYS A 88 -7.03 6.55 6.29
CA CYS A 88 -6.96 8.00 6.38
C CYS A 88 -8.27 8.62 5.87
N SER A 89 -8.90 9.44 6.69
CA SER A 89 -10.10 10.20 6.33
C SER A 89 -9.73 11.55 5.70
N SER A 90 -10.62 12.07 4.87
CA SER A 90 -10.46 13.39 4.23
C SER A 90 -10.37 14.53 5.24
N ASP A 91 -10.99 14.37 6.41
CA ASP A 91 -11.00 15.34 7.52
C ASP A 91 -9.66 15.42 8.28
N GLY A 92 -8.65 14.64 7.88
CA GLY A 92 -7.32 14.65 8.51
C GLY A 92 -7.11 13.60 9.60
N GLY A 93 -8.18 12.95 10.07
CA GLY A 93 -8.14 11.84 11.01
C GLY A 93 -7.87 10.48 10.37
N SER A 94 -7.86 9.45 11.20
CA SER A 94 -7.77 8.05 10.77
C SER A 94 -8.88 7.22 11.38
N SER A 95 -9.24 6.12 10.71
CA SER A 95 -10.36 5.26 11.13
C SER A 95 -10.02 4.41 12.36
N ASN A 96 -8.76 3.96 12.46
CA ASN A 96 -8.25 3.10 13.52
C ASN A 96 -6.83 3.56 13.91
N PRO A 97 -6.68 4.82 14.39
CA PRO A 97 -5.38 5.40 14.66
C PRO A 97 -4.63 4.56 15.69
N ILE A 98 -3.29 4.55 15.63
CA ILE A 98 -2.50 4.11 16.78
C ILE A 98 -2.85 5.06 17.91
N VAL A 99 -3.61 4.56 18.89
CA VAL A 99 -3.68 5.19 20.20
C VAL A 99 -2.33 4.94 20.83
N ASP A 100 -1.41 5.87 20.64
CA ASP A 100 -0.20 5.89 21.43
C ASP A 100 -0.70 6.02 22.89
N ALA A 101 -0.42 5.01 23.71
CA ALA A 101 -0.77 4.98 25.12
C ALA A 101 0.06 5.99 25.94
N SER A 102 0.26 7.20 25.40
CA SER A 102 0.99 8.32 26.00
C SER A 102 0.08 9.52 26.31
N MET A 103 -1.24 9.30 26.35
CA MET A 103 -2.18 10.22 26.98
C MET A 103 -2.92 9.55 28.14
N GLU A 104 -2.18 8.88 29.04
CA GLU A 104 -2.61 8.66 30.44
C GLU A 104 -1.40 8.78 31.39
#